data_AF-A0A136Q4B5-F1
#
_entry.id   AF-A0A136Q4B5-F1
#
_cell.length_a   1.000
_cell.length_b   1.000
_cell.length_c   1.000
_cell.angle_alpha   90.00
_cell.angle_beta   90.00
_cell.angle_gamma   90.00
#
_symmetry.space_group_name_H-M   'P 1'
#
loop_
_entity.id
_entity.type
_entity.pdbx_description
1 polymer ?
#
loop_
_entity_poly.entity_id
_entity_poly.type
_entity_poly.pdbx_seq_one_letter_code
_entity_poly.pdbx_strand_id
1 'polypeptide(L)'
;MNANQIETVYHYCSVESFYSIISNKTLRLSDIGKSNDYMERRWLQQFILETTMEEYDKAPFSIWFEYEGKEYRDHEAVEELMRYELKTMGQHWYDDYITYAICFSERGDSLSQWRGYADDGSGVCIGFRADRISGMLGKNRESKEPGHTFEFARIRYTPAAQKALIRPHIRKIFRHLHTLVDQEQKPSGEIVKLLRAVNGESAFCKNPAFSEEHEWRLAVNFPIPTTDAYAKFVQRQGHVAQNDLFSKLKTVVVGKTIKSYVELNLRTIGLDALTSVRLGPKCQLSKNDVKLFLFSEGVGLTDENILPSSATYR
;
A
#
# COMPACT_ATOMS: atom_id res chain seq x y z
N MET A 1 -14.66 11.83 -1.89
CA MET A 1 -15.74 10.86 -2.19
C MET A 1 -15.53 9.65 -1.30
N ASN A 2 -16.55 9.22 -0.56
CA ASN A 2 -16.46 8.17 0.46
C ASN A 2 -16.25 6.78 -0.16
N ALA A 3 -15.60 5.87 0.57
CA ALA A 3 -15.42 4.45 0.23
C ALA A 3 -16.74 3.64 0.05
N ASN A 4 -17.90 4.30 0.16
CA ASN A 4 -19.24 3.70 0.11
C ASN A 4 -19.79 3.38 -1.30
N GLN A 5 -19.01 3.51 -2.38
CA GLN A 5 -19.54 3.33 -3.75
C GLN A 5 -19.02 2.10 -4.51
N ILE A 6 -17.97 1.42 -4.04
CA ILE A 6 -17.48 0.21 -4.72
C ILE A 6 -17.80 -1.01 -3.88
N GLU A 7 -18.60 -1.89 -4.46
CA GLU A 7 -18.99 -3.15 -3.86
C GLU A 7 -17.94 -4.24 -4.11
N THR A 8 -17.31 -4.25 -5.29
CA THR A 8 -16.34 -5.28 -5.70
C THR A 8 -15.04 -4.68 -6.22
N VAL A 9 -13.91 -5.24 -5.79
CA VAL A 9 -12.57 -5.03 -6.36
C VAL A 9 -12.03 -6.32 -6.97
N TYR A 10 -11.12 -6.21 -7.94
CA TYR A 10 -10.73 -7.32 -8.80
C TYR A 10 -9.24 -7.62 -8.75
N HIS A 11 -8.87 -8.88 -8.50
CA HIS A 11 -7.48 -9.32 -8.52
C HIS A 11 -7.19 -10.16 -9.76
N TYR A 12 -6.30 -9.67 -10.62
CA TYR A 12 -5.81 -10.39 -11.80
C TYR A 12 -4.63 -11.27 -11.41
N CYS A 13 -4.65 -12.53 -11.84
CA CYS A 13 -3.58 -13.48 -11.54
C CYS A 13 -3.49 -14.62 -12.57
N SER A 14 -2.40 -15.38 -12.54
CA SER A 14 -2.27 -16.61 -13.32
C SER A 14 -3.22 -17.71 -12.81
N VAL A 15 -3.38 -18.79 -13.59
CA VAL A 15 -4.17 -19.96 -13.18
C VAL A 15 -3.55 -20.64 -11.95
N GLU A 16 -2.23 -20.75 -11.87
CA GLU A 16 -1.52 -21.33 -10.73
C GLU A 16 -1.72 -20.49 -9.45
N SER A 17 -1.72 -19.17 -9.61
CA SER A 17 -1.99 -18.25 -8.52
C SER A 17 -3.44 -18.37 -8.06
N PHE A 18 -4.40 -18.46 -8.98
CA PHE A 18 -5.81 -18.73 -8.67
C PHE A 18 -5.98 -20.03 -7.91
N TYR A 19 -5.37 -21.12 -8.40
CA TYR A 19 -5.37 -22.40 -7.71
C TYR A 19 -4.84 -22.26 -6.27
N SER A 20 -3.68 -21.61 -6.12
CA SER A 20 -3.05 -21.40 -4.82
C SER A 20 -3.90 -20.55 -3.86
N ILE A 21 -4.55 -19.49 -4.37
CA ILE A 21 -5.41 -18.60 -3.58
C ILE A 21 -6.61 -19.37 -3.04
N ILE A 22 -7.29 -20.11 -3.92
CA ILE A 22 -8.48 -20.86 -3.55
C ILE A 22 -8.11 -22.05 -2.66
N SER A 23 -7.13 -22.88 -3.00
CA SER A 23 -6.81 -24.06 -2.18
C SER A 23 -6.31 -23.69 -0.78
N ASN A 24 -5.45 -22.68 -0.67
CA ASN A 24 -4.94 -22.24 0.64
C ASN A 24 -5.90 -21.32 1.38
N LYS A 25 -6.91 -20.75 0.69
CA LYS A 25 -7.80 -19.71 1.21
C LYS A 25 -7.02 -18.49 1.72
N THR A 26 -6.02 -18.05 0.95
CA THR A 26 -5.16 -16.92 1.29
C THR A 26 -4.85 -16.03 0.10
N LEU A 27 -4.67 -14.74 0.35
CA LEU A 27 -4.16 -13.77 -0.62
C LEU A 27 -2.74 -13.35 -0.21
N ARG A 28 -1.76 -13.48 -1.12
CA ARG A 28 -0.37 -13.13 -0.85
C ARG A 28 -0.12 -11.63 -1.03
N LEU A 29 0.34 -10.98 0.02
CA LEU A 29 0.89 -9.63 0.00
C LEU A 29 2.41 -9.71 -0.16
N SER A 30 2.93 -9.02 -1.16
CA SER A 30 4.35 -9.04 -1.53
C SER A 30 5.02 -7.71 -1.21
N ASP A 31 6.33 -7.72 -1.01
CA ASP A 31 7.12 -6.52 -0.72
C ASP A 31 6.97 -5.50 -1.86
N ILE A 32 6.36 -4.37 -1.53
CA ILE A 32 6.02 -3.33 -2.49
C ILE A 32 7.27 -2.64 -3.07
N GLY A 33 8.39 -2.66 -2.35
CA GLY A 33 9.67 -2.14 -2.84
C GLY A 33 10.30 -3.00 -3.93
N LYS A 34 9.71 -4.16 -4.25
CA LYS A 34 10.15 -5.09 -5.29
C LYS A 34 9.14 -5.19 -6.44
N SER A 35 8.23 -4.23 -6.55
CA SER A 35 7.26 -4.18 -7.65
C SER A 35 7.92 -3.73 -8.96
N ASN A 36 7.12 -3.73 -10.04
CA ASN A 36 7.57 -3.27 -11.35
C ASN A 36 7.71 -1.74 -11.44
N ASP A 37 7.09 -0.98 -10.53
CA ASP A 37 7.24 0.47 -10.46
C ASP A 37 8.43 0.81 -9.56
N TYR A 38 9.56 1.17 -10.15
CA TYR A 38 10.76 1.52 -9.41
C TYR A 38 10.60 2.79 -8.54
N MET A 39 9.56 3.60 -8.80
CA MET A 39 9.23 4.78 -8.01
C MET A 39 8.22 4.48 -6.90
N GLU A 40 7.79 3.23 -6.77
CA GLU A 40 6.89 2.84 -5.70
C GLU A 40 7.51 3.14 -4.32
N ARG A 41 6.69 3.67 -3.40
CA ARG A 41 7.07 4.28 -2.10
C ARG A 41 7.88 5.60 -2.18
N ARG A 42 8.57 5.86 -3.28
CA ARG A 42 9.40 7.08 -3.46
C ARG A 42 8.66 8.21 -4.17
N TRP A 43 7.61 7.89 -4.92
CA TRP A 43 6.88 8.85 -5.74
C TRP A 43 6.37 10.04 -4.94
N LEU A 44 5.83 9.82 -3.75
CA LEU A 44 5.24 10.90 -2.93
C LEU A 44 6.28 11.92 -2.44
N GLN A 45 7.55 11.51 -2.33
CA GLN A 45 8.63 12.31 -1.75
C GLN A 45 8.90 13.59 -2.53
N GLN A 46 8.78 13.51 -3.85
CA GLN A 46 9.07 14.65 -4.74
C GLN A 46 8.15 15.85 -4.47
N PHE A 47 6.95 15.62 -3.92
CA PHE A 47 5.99 16.67 -3.63
C PHE A 47 6.17 17.29 -2.24
N ILE A 48 7.01 16.73 -1.37
CA ILE A 48 7.13 17.19 0.02
C ILE A 48 7.71 18.60 0.07
N LEU A 49 8.84 18.83 -0.58
CA LEU A 49 9.49 20.14 -0.57
C LEU A 49 8.58 21.19 -1.18
N GLU A 50 8.05 20.91 -2.38
CA GLU A 50 7.13 21.81 -3.07
C GLU A 50 5.88 22.14 -2.23
N THR A 51 5.24 21.13 -1.63
CA THR A 51 4.08 21.34 -0.75
C THR A 51 4.46 22.13 0.51
N THR A 52 5.69 21.96 1.00
CA THR A 52 6.18 22.70 2.16
C THR A 52 6.30 24.17 1.85
N MET A 53 6.94 24.52 0.73
CA MET A 53 7.08 25.91 0.30
C MET A 53 5.72 26.56 0.01
N GLU A 54 4.81 25.84 -0.68
CA GLU A 54 3.44 26.31 -0.91
C GLU A 54 2.66 26.60 0.38
N GLU A 55 2.89 25.86 1.46
CA GLU A 55 2.23 26.14 2.75
C GLU A 55 2.94 27.25 3.53
N TYR A 56 4.26 27.40 3.37
CA TYR A 56 5.02 28.47 4.03
C TYR A 56 4.63 29.83 3.45
N ASP A 57 4.55 29.95 2.12
CA ASP A 57 4.20 31.19 1.43
C ASP A 57 2.81 31.73 1.81
N LYS A 58 1.91 30.87 2.28
CA LYS A 58 0.57 31.27 2.74
C LYS A 58 0.58 31.90 4.13
N ALA A 59 1.51 31.49 4.97
CA ALA A 59 1.58 31.89 6.38
C ALA A 59 3.06 31.86 6.82
N PRO A 60 3.87 32.82 6.34
CA PRO A 60 5.30 32.84 6.62
C PRO A 60 5.53 33.11 8.11
N PHE A 61 6.62 32.55 8.62
CA PHE A 61 7.05 32.75 10.00
C PHE A 61 8.56 32.84 10.09
N SER A 62 9.03 33.55 11.11
CA SER A 62 10.46 33.68 11.35
C SER A 62 11.07 32.37 11.83
N ILE A 63 12.14 31.96 11.18
CA ILE A 63 12.90 30.76 11.52
C ILE A 63 14.33 30.93 11.04
N TRP A 64 15.27 30.28 11.72
CA TRP A 64 16.64 30.17 11.25
C TRP A 64 17.05 28.69 11.29
N PHE A 65 17.96 28.31 10.41
CA PHE A 65 18.53 26.98 10.35
C PHE A 65 20.02 27.10 10.04
N GLU A 66 20.85 26.39 10.79
CA GLU A 66 22.29 26.34 10.56
C GLU A 66 22.69 24.93 10.13
N TYR A 67 23.37 24.83 8.98
CA TYR A 67 23.88 23.57 8.47
C TYR A 67 25.25 23.80 7.82
N GLU A 68 26.22 22.93 8.14
CA GLU A 68 27.61 23.01 7.66
C GLU A 68 28.25 24.41 7.86
N GLY A 69 27.93 25.09 8.96
CA GLY A 69 28.48 26.40 9.32
C GLY A 69 27.89 27.58 8.55
N LYS A 70 26.82 27.37 7.78
CA LYS A 70 26.05 28.43 7.12
C LYS A 70 24.69 28.60 7.79
N GLU A 71 24.37 29.84 8.12
CA GLU A 71 23.05 30.24 8.64
C GLU A 71 22.13 30.61 7.48
N TYR A 72 20.92 30.06 7.52
CA TYR A 72 19.80 30.35 6.64
C TYR A 72 18.67 30.98 7.45
N ARG A 73 17.85 31.81 6.80
CA ARG A 73 16.73 32.50 7.45
C ARG A 73 15.43 32.36 6.65
N ASP A 74 14.33 32.35 7.40
CA ASP A 74 12.95 32.40 6.90
C ASP A 74 12.70 31.36 5.80
N HIS A 75 12.34 31.81 4.60
CA HIS A 75 12.09 30.94 3.45
C HIS A 75 13.27 30.01 3.15
N GLU A 76 14.50 30.51 3.13
CA GLU A 76 15.70 29.69 2.87
C GLU A 76 15.95 28.69 4.00
N ALA A 77 15.67 29.07 5.25
CA ALA A 77 15.82 28.16 6.38
C ALA A 77 14.86 26.97 6.31
N VAL A 78 13.60 27.20 5.93
CA VAL A 78 12.62 26.12 5.74
C VAL A 78 13.04 25.21 4.59
N GLU A 79 13.44 25.79 3.46
CA GLU A 79 13.87 25.02 2.30
C GLU A 79 15.06 24.11 2.64
N GLU A 80 16.10 24.67 3.25
CA GLU A 80 17.32 23.93 3.58
C GLU A 80 17.10 22.90 4.69
N LEU A 81 16.29 23.22 5.71
CA LEU A 81 15.89 22.25 6.73
C LEU A 81 15.19 21.04 6.08
N MET A 82 14.23 21.29 5.18
CA MET A 82 13.52 20.20 4.52
C MET A 82 14.41 19.40 3.58
N ARG A 83 15.32 20.05 2.84
CA ARG A 83 16.31 19.36 2.01
C ARG A 83 17.23 18.49 2.85
N TYR A 84 17.71 19.00 3.98
CA TYR A 84 18.51 18.26 4.94
C TYR A 84 17.75 17.03 5.45
N GLU A 85 16.53 17.21 5.95
CA GLU A 85 15.70 16.13 6.49
C GLU A 85 15.35 15.07 5.42
N LEU A 86 15.00 15.48 4.20
CA LEU A 86 14.75 14.56 3.09
C LEU A 86 16.01 13.79 2.68
N LYS A 87 17.20 14.41 2.72
CA LYS A 87 18.47 13.77 2.40
C LYS A 87 18.91 12.79 3.49
N THR A 88 18.87 13.19 4.76
CA THR A 88 19.32 12.38 5.89
C THR A 88 18.38 11.22 6.14
N MET A 89 17.07 11.48 6.15
CA MET A 89 16.12 10.41 6.33
C MET A 89 15.96 9.57 5.07
N GLY A 90 16.05 10.14 3.85
CA GLY A 90 15.86 9.38 2.59
C GLY A 90 16.77 8.14 2.49
N GLN A 91 17.91 8.15 3.19
CA GLN A 91 18.80 7.00 3.34
C GLN A 91 18.23 5.87 4.22
N HIS A 92 17.30 6.19 5.12
CA HIS A 92 16.76 5.31 6.17
C HIS A 92 15.22 5.15 6.16
N TRP A 93 14.49 5.75 5.20
CA TRP A 93 13.02 5.73 5.17
C TRP A 93 12.39 4.34 5.19
N TYR A 94 13.16 3.33 4.78
CA TYR A 94 12.69 1.97 4.61
C TYR A 94 13.35 0.98 5.58
N ASP A 95 14.21 1.46 6.47
CA ASP A 95 15.01 0.61 7.36
C ASP A 95 14.22 0.08 8.56
N ASP A 96 13.12 0.77 8.91
CA ASP A 96 12.30 0.40 10.06
C ASP A 96 11.18 -0.59 9.68
N TYR A 97 10.68 -0.55 8.44
CA TYR A 97 9.54 -1.36 7.99
C TYR A 97 9.58 -1.77 6.50
N ILE A 98 9.20 -3.02 6.24
CA ILE A 98 8.79 -3.49 4.92
C ILE A 98 7.29 -3.32 4.79
N THR A 99 6.84 -2.70 3.70
CA THR A 99 5.44 -2.63 3.35
C THR A 99 5.11 -3.77 2.40
N TYR A 100 4.25 -4.69 2.84
CA TYR A 100 3.69 -5.75 2.01
C TYR A 100 2.35 -5.29 1.44
N ALA A 101 2.11 -5.52 0.16
CA ALA A 101 0.87 -5.11 -0.48
C ALA A 101 0.28 -6.20 -1.38
N ILE A 102 -1.04 -6.19 -1.50
CA ILE A 102 -1.78 -6.82 -2.59
C ILE A 102 -2.62 -5.77 -3.30
N CYS A 103 -2.65 -5.87 -4.62
CA CYS A 103 -3.26 -4.90 -5.51
C CYS A 103 -4.52 -5.50 -6.15
N PHE A 104 -5.52 -4.66 -6.30
CA PHE A 104 -6.78 -4.93 -6.96
C PHE A 104 -7.08 -3.79 -7.94
N SER A 105 -7.93 -4.05 -8.93
CA SER A 105 -8.48 -3.02 -9.83
C SER A 105 -9.96 -2.80 -9.54
N GLU A 106 -10.47 -1.61 -9.83
CA GLU A 106 -11.92 -1.37 -9.92
C GLU A 106 -12.54 -2.04 -11.16
N ARG A 107 -11.72 -2.41 -12.14
CA ARG A 107 -12.16 -2.99 -13.41
C ARG A 107 -11.90 -4.48 -13.44
N GLY A 108 -12.95 -5.28 -13.62
CA GLY A 108 -12.86 -6.74 -13.70
C GLY A 108 -12.61 -7.30 -15.11
N ASP A 109 -12.53 -6.44 -16.14
CA ASP A 109 -12.24 -6.85 -17.52
C ASP A 109 -11.48 -5.77 -18.31
N SER A 110 -10.21 -5.53 -17.95
CA SER A 110 -9.35 -4.52 -18.56
C SER A 110 -8.19 -5.16 -19.33
N LEU A 111 -7.98 -4.74 -20.59
CA LEU A 111 -6.92 -5.26 -21.46
C LEU A 111 -5.51 -5.02 -20.90
N SER A 112 -5.25 -3.85 -20.30
CA SER A 112 -3.95 -3.56 -19.67
C SER A 112 -3.68 -4.51 -18.50
N GLN A 113 -4.72 -4.82 -17.72
CA GLN A 113 -4.62 -5.73 -16.57
C GLN A 113 -4.43 -7.19 -17.00
N TRP A 114 -5.15 -7.63 -18.05
CA TRP A 114 -4.94 -8.96 -18.63
C TRP A 114 -3.49 -9.17 -19.06
N ARG A 115 -2.93 -8.21 -19.79
CA ARG A 115 -1.55 -8.23 -20.27
C ARG A 115 -0.53 -8.20 -19.14
N GLY A 116 -0.72 -7.29 -18.18
CA GLY A 116 0.26 -7.02 -17.13
C GLY A 116 0.26 -8.04 -15.99
N TYR A 117 -0.89 -8.60 -15.63
CA TYR A 117 -1.06 -9.29 -14.33
C TYR A 117 -1.74 -10.66 -14.40
N ALA A 118 -2.33 -11.04 -15.53
CA ALA A 118 -3.02 -12.33 -15.70
C ALA A 118 -2.44 -13.12 -16.88
N ASP A 119 -1.11 -13.27 -16.88
CA ASP A 119 -0.37 -14.13 -17.81
C ASP A 119 -0.72 -13.89 -19.29
N ASP A 120 -0.61 -12.63 -19.71
CA ASP A 120 -1.00 -12.14 -21.04
C ASP A 120 -2.43 -12.51 -21.46
N GLY A 121 -3.36 -12.53 -20.51
CA GLY A 121 -4.76 -12.91 -20.72
C GLY A 121 -5.04 -14.41 -20.67
N SER A 122 -4.06 -15.25 -20.36
CA SER A 122 -4.24 -16.70 -20.14
C SER A 122 -4.69 -17.03 -18.71
N GLY A 123 -4.56 -16.07 -17.78
CA GLY A 123 -4.96 -16.18 -16.39
C GLY A 123 -6.44 -15.91 -16.12
N VAL A 124 -6.73 -15.51 -14.90
CA VAL A 124 -8.08 -15.21 -14.42
C VAL A 124 -8.12 -13.90 -13.64
N CYS A 125 -9.33 -13.41 -13.41
CA CYS A 125 -9.61 -12.24 -12.59
C CYS A 125 -10.64 -12.61 -11.53
N ILE A 126 -10.33 -12.37 -10.26
CA ILE A 126 -11.17 -12.74 -9.12
C ILE A 126 -11.81 -11.48 -8.53
N GLY A 127 -13.12 -11.46 -8.42
CA GLY A 127 -13.87 -10.40 -7.75
C GLY A 127 -13.96 -10.64 -6.25
N PHE A 128 -13.73 -9.58 -5.46
CA PHE A 128 -13.82 -9.58 -4.01
C PHE A 128 -14.68 -8.42 -3.48
N ARG A 129 -15.53 -8.72 -2.51
CA ARG A 129 -16.32 -7.76 -1.72
C ARG A 129 -15.41 -6.77 -0.97
N ALA A 130 -15.38 -5.52 -1.42
CA ALA A 130 -14.56 -4.48 -0.83
C ALA A 130 -15.04 -4.10 0.59
N ASP A 131 -16.35 -4.17 0.83
CA ASP A 131 -17.00 -3.96 2.14
C ASP A 131 -16.60 -5.03 3.15
N ARG A 132 -16.48 -6.30 2.72
CA ARG A 132 -16.03 -7.40 3.59
C ARG A 132 -14.58 -7.22 4.02
N ILE A 133 -13.69 -6.93 3.06
CA ILE A 133 -12.29 -6.64 3.33
C ILE A 133 -12.20 -5.47 4.32
N SER A 134 -12.81 -4.33 3.98
CA SER A 134 -12.78 -3.12 4.82
C SER A 134 -13.37 -3.36 6.22
N GLY A 135 -14.49 -4.07 6.31
CA GLY A 135 -15.17 -4.38 7.57
C GLY A 135 -14.33 -5.26 8.48
N MET A 136 -13.67 -6.28 7.93
CA MET A 136 -12.78 -7.15 8.71
C MET A 136 -11.48 -6.45 9.12
N LEU A 137 -10.93 -5.60 8.26
CA LEU A 137 -9.80 -4.73 8.65
C LEU A 137 -10.23 -3.78 9.78
N GLY A 138 -11.41 -3.17 9.70
CA GLY A 138 -11.93 -2.26 10.73
C GLY A 138 -12.15 -2.93 12.09
N LYS A 139 -12.67 -4.16 12.12
CA LYS A 139 -12.84 -4.94 13.36
C LYS A 139 -11.52 -5.31 14.03
N ASN A 140 -10.46 -5.47 13.23
CA ASN A 140 -9.13 -5.86 13.69
C ASN A 140 -8.17 -4.68 13.80
N ARG A 141 -8.64 -3.44 13.62
CA ARG A 141 -7.84 -2.24 13.84
C ARG A 141 -7.63 -2.06 15.33
N GLU A 142 -6.37 -2.07 15.73
CA GLU A 142 -5.98 -1.82 17.11
C GLU A 142 -6.20 -0.33 17.46
N SER A 143 -6.80 -0.09 18.61
CA SER A 143 -7.19 1.26 19.05
C SER A 143 -6.06 2.04 19.75
N LYS A 144 -4.90 1.42 20.01
CA LYS A 144 -3.94 1.93 21.02
C LYS A 144 -2.47 2.06 20.60
N GLU A 145 -2.05 1.61 19.42
CA GLU A 145 -0.65 1.73 18.98
C GLU A 145 -0.48 2.75 17.83
N PRO A 146 0.55 3.61 17.87
CA PRO A 146 0.82 4.62 16.86
C PRO A 146 1.46 3.98 15.62
N GLY A 147 0.63 3.43 14.76
CA GLY A 147 1.04 2.96 13.44
C GLY A 147 -0.16 2.34 12.72
N HIS A 148 -0.49 2.84 11.53
CA HIS A 148 -1.41 2.13 10.66
C HIS A 148 -0.73 0.83 10.23
N THR A 149 -0.92 -0.24 11.00
CA THR A 149 -0.37 -1.57 10.72
C THR A 149 -0.82 -2.03 9.34
N PHE A 150 -2.06 -1.69 8.96
CA PHE A 150 -2.60 -1.97 7.65
C PHE A 150 -3.66 -0.97 7.21
N GLU A 151 -3.82 -0.84 5.90
CA GLU A 151 -4.84 0.01 5.27
C GLU A 151 -5.26 -0.56 3.91
N PHE A 152 -6.55 -0.41 3.59
CA PHE A 152 -7.13 -0.74 2.30
C PHE A 152 -7.76 0.50 1.68
N ALA A 153 -7.18 0.99 0.58
CA ALA A 153 -7.56 2.26 -0.01
C ALA A 153 -7.26 2.32 -1.52
N ARG A 154 -7.91 3.28 -2.19
CA ARG A 154 -7.61 3.64 -3.58
C ARG A 154 -6.25 4.30 -3.70
N ILE A 155 -5.56 3.98 -4.80
CA ILE A 155 -4.34 4.69 -5.18
C ILE A 155 -4.67 6.11 -5.64
N ARG A 156 -3.87 7.06 -5.16
CA ARG A 156 -3.91 8.47 -5.57
C ARG A 156 -2.90 8.68 -6.68
N TYR A 157 -3.38 9.06 -7.85
CA TYR A 157 -2.55 9.31 -9.02
C TYR A 157 -2.26 10.80 -9.26
N THR A 158 -3.16 11.70 -8.86
CA THR A 158 -3.02 13.12 -9.22
C THR A 158 -2.11 13.87 -8.24
N PRO A 159 -1.25 14.79 -8.74
CA PRO A 159 -0.42 15.63 -7.87
C PRO A 159 -1.24 16.40 -6.83
N ALA A 160 -2.42 16.92 -7.22
CA ALA A 160 -3.31 17.64 -6.30
C ALA A 160 -3.76 16.76 -5.12
N ALA A 161 -4.15 15.51 -5.36
CA ALA A 161 -4.56 14.59 -4.29
C ALA A 161 -3.37 14.18 -3.40
N GLN A 162 -2.18 14.01 -4.00
CA GLN A 162 -0.95 13.67 -3.29
C GLN A 162 -0.47 14.82 -2.39
N LYS A 163 -0.45 16.06 -2.91
CA LYS A 163 -0.17 17.27 -2.11
C LYS A 163 -1.19 17.46 -1.00
N ALA A 164 -2.49 17.28 -1.28
CA ALA A 164 -3.54 17.39 -0.26
C ALA A 164 -3.35 16.42 0.92
N LEU A 165 -2.76 15.25 0.68
CA LEU A 165 -2.41 14.27 1.69
C LEU A 165 -1.16 14.70 2.50
N ILE A 166 -0.18 15.36 1.87
CA ILE A 166 1.02 15.86 2.54
C ILE A 166 0.73 17.07 3.45
N ARG A 167 -0.14 18.00 3.00
CA ARG A 167 -0.39 19.30 3.67
C ARG A 167 -0.69 19.20 5.18
N PRO A 168 -1.55 18.29 5.68
CA PRO A 168 -1.80 18.18 7.12
C PRO A 168 -0.56 17.85 7.95
N HIS A 169 0.38 17.07 7.39
CA HIS A 169 1.65 16.75 8.05
C HIS A 169 2.57 17.96 8.07
N ILE A 170 2.68 18.69 6.96
CA ILE A 170 3.45 19.94 6.89
C ILE A 170 2.93 20.98 7.89
N ARG A 171 1.61 21.15 7.98
CA ARG A 171 1.00 22.05 8.99
C ARG A 171 1.30 21.64 10.43
N LYS A 172 1.44 20.34 10.69
CA LYS A 172 1.90 19.86 12.01
C LYS A 172 3.37 20.19 12.23
N ILE A 173 4.22 20.00 11.20
CA ILE A 173 5.64 20.36 11.25
C ILE A 173 5.80 21.85 11.53
N PHE A 174 5.08 22.72 10.83
CA PHE A 174 5.15 24.17 11.04
C PHE A 174 4.71 24.59 12.43
N ARG A 175 3.59 24.04 12.95
CA ARG A 175 3.19 24.31 14.34
C ARG A 175 4.25 23.90 15.36
N HIS A 176 4.92 22.76 15.11
CA HIS A 176 6.02 22.30 15.94
C HIS A 176 7.24 23.22 15.85
N LEU A 177 7.62 23.62 14.63
CA LEU A 177 8.74 24.55 14.39
C LEU A 177 8.50 25.91 15.05
N HIS A 178 7.29 26.48 14.91
CA HIS A 178 6.89 27.69 15.62
C HIS A 178 7.12 27.58 17.13
N THR A 179 6.68 26.47 17.73
CA THR A 179 6.83 26.23 19.17
C THR A 179 8.31 26.17 19.57
N LEU A 180 9.16 25.56 18.74
CA LEU A 180 10.59 25.47 19.00
C LEU A 180 11.29 26.82 18.87
N VAL A 181 10.94 27.62 17.86
CA VAL A 181 11.47 28.97 17.67
C VAL A 181 11.13 29.86 18.86
N ASP A 182 9.87 29.84 19.32
CA ASP A 182 9.43 30.60 20.50
C ASP A 182 10.15 30.18 21.80
N GLN A 183 10.67 28.95 21.84
CA GLN A 183 11.40 28.39 22.98
C GLN A 183 12.93 28.42 22.81
N GLU A 184 13.45 29.02 21.73
CA GLU A 184 14.88 29.01 21.36
C GLU A 184 15.49 27.60 21.29
N GLN A 185 14.69 26.60 20.91
CA GLN A 185 15.10 25.20 20.78
C GLN A 185 15.41 24.81 19.34
N LYS A 186 16.33 23.86 19.16
CA LYS A 186 16.65 23.31 17.84
C LYS A 186 15.56 22.33 17.36
N PRO A 187 15.38 22.19 16.03
CA PRO A 187 14.56 21.15 15.42
C PRO A 187 14.80 19.77 16.05
N SER A 188 13.74 19.16 16.58
CA SER A 188 13.77 17.88 17.30
C SER A 188 13.32 16.70 16.42
N GLY A 189 13.50 15.46 16.90
CA GLY A 189 13.06 14.23 16.23
C GLY A 189 11.55 14.12 15.91
N GLU A 190 10.70 15.05 16.34
CA GLU A 190 9.30 15.14 15.91
C GLU A 190 9.12 15.42 14.42
N ILE A 191 10.02 16.20 13.81
CA ILE A 191 9.98 16.46 12.35
C ILE A 191 10.19 15.15 11.59
N VAL A 192 11.17 14.36 12.03
CA VAL A 192 11.45 13.02 11.52
C VAL A 192 10.23 12.11 11.67
N LYS A 193 9.55 12.11 12.82
CA LYS A 193 8.32 11.33 13.02
C LYS A 193 7.20 11.74 12.06
N LEU A 194 7.00 13.03 11.84
CA LEU A 194 5.95 13.54 10.96
C LEU A 194 6.23 13.22 9.49
N LEU A 195 7.49 13.29 9.05
CA LEU A 195 7.89 12.91 7.71
C LEU A 195 7.83 11.39 7.48
N ARG A 196 8.12 10.58 8.50
CA ARG A 196 7.85 9.13 8.48
C ARG A 196 6.36 8.82 8.32
N ALA A 197 5.48 9.62 8.91
CA ALA A 197 4.04 9.47 8.71
C ALA A 197 3.65 9.74 7.24
N VAL A 198 4.23 10.75 6.59
CA VAL A 198 4.05 10.99 5.14
C VAL A 198 4.57 9.80 4.31
N ASN A 199 5.69 9.20 4.71
CA ASN A 199 6.20 8.00 4.03
C ASN A 199 5.23 6.81 4.13
N GLY A 200 4.50 6.65 5.24
CA GLY A 200 3.47 5.61 5.36
C GLY A 200 2.39 5.71 4.28
N GLU A 201 2.08 6.92 3.84
CA GLU A 201 1.08 7.22 2.81
C GLU A 201 1.59 6.98 1.38
N SER A 202 2.91 6.84 1.22
CA SER A 202 3.54 6.60 -0.09
C SER A 202 3.09 5.28 -0.73
N ALA A 203 2.70 4.30 0.09
CA ALA A 203 2.13 3.04 -0.37
C ALA A 203 0.83 3.25 -1.16
N PHE A 204 0.15 4.38 -0.99
CA PHE A 204 -1.13 4.69 -1.64
C PHE A 204 -1.03 5.82 -2.67
N CYS A 205 0.18 6.14 -3.13
CA CYS A 205 0.43 7.18 -4.12
C CYS A 205 1.31 6.63 -5.25
N LYS A 206 0.92 6.89 -6.50
CA LYS A 206 1.60 6.37 -7.69
C LYS A 206 1.70 7.42 -8.78
N ASN A 207 2.63 7.22 -9.71
CA ASN A 207 2.77 8.08 -10.88
C ASN A 207 1.45 8.13 -11.70
N PRO A 208 0.99 9.31 -12.16
CA PRO A 208 -0.19 9.45 -13.02
C PRO A 208 -0.24 8.51 -14.22
N ALA A 209 0.91 8.10 -14.76
CA ALA A 209 1.01 7.17 -15.89
C ALA A 209 0.37 5.79 -15.61
N PHE A 210 0.20 5.41 -14.34
CA PHE A 210 -0.43 4.14 -13.94
C PHE A 210 -1.93 4.28 -13.62
N SER A 211 -2.54 5.43 -13.88
CA SER A 211 -3.95 5.68 -13.54
C SER A 211 -4.94 4.74 -14.22
N GLU A 212 -4.56 4.15 -15.35
CA GLU A 212 -5.32 3.12 -16.07
C GLU A 212 -5.54 1.82 -15.27
N GLU A 213 -4.76 1.57 -14.23
CA GLU A 213 -4.91 0.40 -13.37
C GLU A 213 -6.16 0.49 -12.47
N HIS A 214 -6.64 1.70 -12.19
CA HIS A 214 -7.74 1.96 -11.24
C HIS A 214 -7.52 1.19 -9.92
N GLU A 215 -6.33 1.35 -9.35
CA GLU A 215 -5.85 0.44 -8.33
C GLU A 215 -6.48 0.73 -6.96
N TRP A 216 -6.88 -0.35 -6.29
CA TRP A 216 -7.07 -0.44 -4.85
C TRP A 216 -5.97 -1.30 -4.25
N ARG A 217 -5.47 -0.91 -3.09
CA ARG A 217 -4.37 -1.59 -2.44
C ARG A 217 -4.72 -1.90 -1.01
N LEU A 218 -4.42 -3.13 -0.58
CA LEU A 218 -4.28 -3.46 0.82
C LEU A 218 -2.78 -3.49 1.13
N ALA A 219 -2.30 -2.60 1.98
CA ALA A 219 -0.91 -2.54 2.43
C ALA A 219 -0.82 -2.84 3.92
N VAL A 220 0.24 -3.53 4.33
CA VAL A 220 0.55 -3.92 5.70
C VAL A 220 2.01 -3.63 5.98
N ASN A 221 2.29 -2.89 7.04
CA ASN A 221 3.65 -2.55 7.46
C ASN A 221 4.15 -3.58 8.47
N PHE A 222 5.24 -4.26 8.12
CA PHE A 222 5.95 -5.19 9.01
C PHE A 222 7.29 -4.59 9.43
N PRO A 223 7.63 -4.61 10.72
CA PRO A 223 8.93 -4.13 11.18
C PRO A 223 10.07 -4.98 10.60
N ILE A 224 11.23 -4.37 10.39
CA ILE A 224 12.45 -5.11 10.04
C ILE A 224 13.17 -5.51 11.32
N PRO A 225 13.70 -6.75 11.43
CA PRO A 225 14.54 -7.11 12.56
C PRO A 225 15.89 -6.37 12.44
N THR A 226 16.11 -5.37 13.27
CA THR A 226 17.45 -4.78 13.49
C THR A 226 18.09 -5.41 14.74
N THR A 227 19.42 -5.30 14.86
CA THR A 227 20.21 -5.96 15.92
C THR A 227 19.73 -5.62 17.34
N ASP A 228 19.28 -4.38 17.57
CA ASP A 228 18.69 -3.93 18.85
C ASP A 228 17.17 -4.12 18.95
N ALA A 229 16.51 -4.55 17.87
CA ALA A 229 15.07 -4.62 17.76
C ALA A 229 14.52 -6.03 17.52
N TYR A 230 15.29 -7.11 17.59
CA TYR A 230 14.76 -8.46 17.35
C TYR A 230 13.61 -8.83 18.31
N ALA A 231 13.73 -8.49 19.60
CA ALA A 231 12.65 -8.69 20.56
C ALA A 231 11.39 -7.86 20.21
N LYS A 232 11.59 -6.59 19.81
CA LYS A 232 10.51 -5.70 19.36
C LYS A 232 9.88 -6.21 18.06
N PHE A 233 10.68 -6.78 17.15
CA PHE A 233 10.25 -7.42 15.92
C PHE A 233 9.38 -8.62 16.21
N VAL A 234 9.81 -9.55 17.08
CA VAL A 234 9.01 -10.73 17.46
C VAL A 234 7.68 -10.31 18.10
N GLN A 235 7.71 -9.34 19.01
CA GLN A 235 6.49 -8.82 19.65
C GLN A 235 5.53 -8.21 18.63
N ARG A 236 6.01 -7.31 17.76
CA ARG A 236 5.20 -6.63 16.74
C ARG A 236 4.73 -7.56 15.62
N GLN A 237 5.56 -8.49 15.16
CA GLN A 237 5.16 -9.52 14.21
C GLN A 237 4.06 -10.40 14.81
N GLY A 238 4.18 -10.73 16.09
CA GLY A 238 3.12 -11.40 16.85
C GLY A 238 1.83 -10.59 16.82
N HIS A 239 1.91 -9.28 17.03
CA HIS A 239 0.78 -8.36 17.01
C HIS A 239 0.06 -8.30 15.66
N VAL A 240 0.78 -8.17 14.53
CA VAL A 240 0.16 -8.19 13.20
C VAL A 240 -0.56 -9.53 12.94
N ALA A 241 -0.02 -10.63 13.47
CA ALA A 241 -0.56 -11.97 13.31
C ALA A 241 -1.58 -12.39 14.39
N GLN A 242 -1.86 -11.56 15.40
CA GLN A 242 -2.67 -11.94 16.58
C GLN A 242 -4.16 -12.15 16.27
N ASN A 243 -4.64 -11.71 15.12
CA ASN A 243 -6.07 -11.67 14.80
C ASN A 243 -6.51 -12.68 13.73
N ASP A 244 -5.71 -13.71 13.43
CA ASP A 244 -5.92 -14.73 12.36
C ASP A 244 -6.13 -14.15 10.94
N LEU A 245 -6.10 -12.83 10.80
CA LEU A 245 -6.36 -12.09 9.58
C LEU A 245 -5.12 -12.06 8.68
N PHE A 246 -3.94 -11.91 9.28
CA PHE A 246 -2.67 -11.95 8.59
C PHE A 246 -1.81 -13.09 9.11
N SER A 247 -1.03 -13.71 8.22
CA SER A 247 0.00 -14.65 8.65
C SER A 247 1.18 -13.93 9.30
N LYS A 248 2.00 -14.66 10.05
CA LYS A 248 3.39 -14.24 10.28
C LYS A 248 4.12 -14.09 8.94
N LEU A 249 5.20 -13.31 8.94
CA LEU A 249 6.15 -13.23 7.82
C LEU A 249 6.54 -14.64 7.32
N LYS A 250 6.43 -14.86 6.01
CA LYS A 250 6.84 -16.08 5.31
C LYS A 250 7.86 -15.76 4.22
N THR A 251 8.53 -16.79 3.72
CA THR A 251 9.49 -16.68 2.61
C THR A 251 9.25 -17.75 1.56
N VAL A 252 9.65 -17.45 0.32
CA VAL A 252 9.59 -18.37 -0.82
C VAL A 252 10.78 -18.14 -1.73
N VAL A 253 11.27 -19.21 -2.34
CA VAL A 253 12.31 -19.15 -3.38
C VAL A 253 11.65 -18.75 -4.70
N VAL A 254 12.17 -17.70 -5.34
CA VAL A 254 11.73 -17.23 -6.67
C VAL A 254 12.95 -17.08 -7.54
N GLY A 255 13.08 -17.93 -8.56
CA GLY A 255 14.29 -18.00 -9.37
C GLY A 255 15.52 -18.33 -8.50
N LYS A 256 16.51 -17.43 -8.46
CA LYS A 256 17.74 -17.56 -7.67
C LYS A 256 17.75 -16.70 -6.40
N THR A 257 16.60 -16.19 -5.96
CA THR A 257 16.49 -15.32 -4.78
C THR A 257 15.42 -15.79 -3.81
N ILE A 258 15.43 -15.22 -2.60
CA ILE A 258 14.41 -15.44 -1.57
C ILE A 258 13.59 -14.16 -1.45
N LYS A 259 12.27 -14.29 -1.59
CA LYS A 259 11.31 -13.20 -1.36
C LYS A 259 10.51 -13.48 -0.11
N SER A 260 10.31 -12.45 0.70
CA SER A 260 9.40 -12.48 1.83
C SER A 260 8.00 -12.06 1.40
N TYR A 261 6.99 -12.54 2.11
CA TYR A 261 5.58 -12.21 1.88
C TYR A 261 4.77 -12.44 3.15
N VAL A 262 3.54 -11.93 3.14
CA VAL A 262 2.53 -12.11 4.18
C VAL A 262 1.25 -12.55 3.51
N GLU A 263 0.41 -13.32 4.20
CA GLU A 263 -0.87 -13.76 3.67
C GLU A 263 -2.01 -13.08 4.40
N LEU A 264 -3.01 -12.61 3.66
CA LEU A 264 -4.34 -12.30 4.17
C LEU A 264 -5.17 -13.59 4.16
N ASN A 265 -5.80 -13.92 5.29
CA ASN A 265 -6.59 -15.13 5.47
C ASN A 265 -8.03 -14.94 4.99
N LEU A 266 -8.41 -15.60 3.89
CA LEU A 266 -9.76 -15.51 3.33
C LEU A 266 -10.82 -16.19 4.19
N ARG A 267 -10.44 -17.14 5.06
CA ARG A 267 -11.38 -17.75 6.01
C ARG A 267 -11.84 -16.72 7.04
N THR A 268 -10.93 -15.85 7.47
CA THR A 268 -11.21 -14.73 8.38
C THR A 268 -12.01 -13.63 7.68
N ILE A 269 -11.71 -13.34 6.40
CA ILE A 269 -12.51 -12.39 5.60
C ILE A 269 -13.94 -12.91 5.35
N GLY A 270 -14.10 -14.23 5.20
CA GLY A 270 -15.33 -14.88 4.75
C GLY A 270 -15.21 -15.26 3.27
N LEU A 271 -15.46 -16.53 2.94
CA LEU A 271 -15.34 -17.02 1.55
C LEU A 271 -16.46 -16.50 0.63
N ASP A 272 -17.56 -16.04 1.21
CA ASP A 272 -18.61 -15.29 0.52
C ASP A 272 -18.15 -13.89 0.07
N ALA A 273 -16.93 -13.48 0.43
CA ALA A 273 -16.31 -12.30 -0.15
C ALA A 273 -15.95 -12.50 -1.63
N LEU A 274 -15.80 -13.74 -2.11
CA LEU A 274 -15.56 -14.02 -3.52
C LEU A 274 -16.85 -13.78 -4.32
N THR A 275 -16.85 -12.81 -5.23
CA THR A 275 -18.06 -12.42 -5.99
C THR A 275 -18.09 -12.92 -7.41
N SER A 276 -16.92 -13.15 -8.03
CA SER A 276 -16.85 -13.62 -9.40
C SER A 276 -15.49 -14.22 -9.74
N VAL A 277 -15.46 -15.08 -10.75
CA VAL A 277 -14.22 -15.49 -11.43
C VAL A 277 -14.41 -15.24 -12.92
N ARG A 278 -13.57 -14.39 -13.49
CA ARG A 278 -13.53 -14.11 -14.92
C ARG A 278 -12.32 -14.78 -15.56
N LEU A 279 -12.56 -15.54 -16.62
CA LEU A 279 -11.53 -16.19 -17.42
C LEU A 279 -10.96 -15.18 -18.42
N GLY A 280 -9.64 -15.08 -18.48
CA GLY A 280 -8.97 -14.21 -19.44
C GLY A 280 -9.25 -14.61 -20.90
N PRO A 281 -9.03 -13.71 -21.86
CA PRO A 281 -9.40 -13.93 -23.26
C PRO A 281 -8.61 -15.06 -23.96
N LYS A 282 -7.46 -15.47 -23.40
CA LYS A 282 -6.64 -16.61 -23.86
C LYS A 282 -6.69 -17.80 -22.90
N CYS A 283 -7.48 -17.69 -21.83
CA CYS A 283 -7.52 -18.69 -20.77
C CYS A 283 -8.05 -20.03 -21.28
N GLN A 284 -7.35 -21.11 -20.94
CA GLN A 284 -7.68 -22.46 -21.38
C GLN A 284 -8.63 -23.19 -20.42
N LEU A 285 -8.87 -22.63 -19.22
CA LEU A 285 -9.88 -23.16 -18.32
C LEU A 285 -11.27 -22.99 -18.93
N SER A 286 -12.09 -24.01 -18.84
CA SER A 286 -13.51 -23.89 -19.10
C SER A 286 -14.24 -23.38 -17.85
N LYS A 287 -15.46 -22.88 -18.05
CA LYS A 287 -16.37 -22.56 -16.93
C LYS A 287 -16.58 -23.76 -16.00
N ASN A 288 -16.64 -24.98 -16.54
CA ASN A 288 -16.86 -26.18 -15.74
C ASN A 288 -15.63 -26.56 -14.91
N ASP A 289 -14.41 -26.32 -15.41
CA ASP A 289 -13.18 -26.55 -14.64
C ASP A 289 -13.16 -25.66 -13.39
N VAL A 290 -13.52 -24.38 -13.55
CA VAL A 290 -13.65 -23.45 -12.42
C VAL A 290 -14.72 -23.91 -11.43
N LYS A 291 -15.89 -24.33 -11.90
CA LYS A 291 -16.97 -24.82 -11.03
C LYS A 291 -16.53 -26.03 -10.22
N LEU A 292 -15.96 -27.04 -10.87
CA LEU A 292 -15.52 -28.27 -10.22
C LEU A 292 -14.43 -27.98 -9.20
N PHE A 293 -13.50 -27.08 -9.54
CA PHE A 293 -12.45 -26.66 -8.62
C PHE A 293 -13.02 -25.94 -7.39
N LEU A 294 -13.84 -24.90 -7.58
CA LEU A 294 -14.46 -24.17 -6.46
C LEU A 294 -15.32 -25.09 -5.58
N PHE A 295 -16.08 -26.00 -6.20
CA PHE A 295 -16.88 -27.01 -5.48
C PHE A 295 -15.99 -27.94 -4.64
N SER A 296 -14.91 -28.47 -5.22
CA SER A 296 -13.95 -29.34 -4.50
C SER A 296 -13.29 -28.64 -3.32
N GLU A 297 -13.21 -27.32 -3.38
CA GLU A 297 -12.59 -26.45 -2.38
C GLU A 297 -13.59 -25.86 -1.38
N GLY A 298 -14.87 -26.24 -1.48
CA GLY A 298 -15.95 -25.77 -0.60
C GLY A 298 -16.26 -24.27 -0.76
N VAL A 299 -16.00 -23.69 -1.93
CA VAL A 299 -16.26 -22.28 -2.23
C VAL A 299 -17.55 -22.15 -3.05
N GLY A 300 -18.57 -21.55 -2.46
CA GLY A 300 -19.84 -21.29 -3.14
C GLY A 300 -19.75 -20.08 -4.05
N LEU A 301 -19.91 -20.30 -5.36
CA LEU A 301 -20.05 -19.25 -6.37
C LEU A 301 -21.09 -19.68 -7.40
N THR A 302 -22.05 -18.82 -7.72
CA THR A 302 -23.09 -19.14 -8.70
C THR A 302 -22.52 -19.16 -10.11
N ASP A 303 -23.12 -19.97 -10.98
CA ASP A 303 -22.71 -20.12 -12.37
C ASP A 303 -22.66 -18.77 -13.11
N GLU A 304 -23.61 -17.89 -12.85
CA GLU A 304 -23.69 -16.55 -13.47
C GLU A 304 -22.47 -15.68 -13.16
N ASN A 305 -21.77 -15.97 -12.06
CA ASN A 305 -20.58 -15.24 -11.62
C ASN A 305 -19.26 -15.86 -12.10
N ILE A 306 -19.32 -16.91 -12.93
CA ILE A 306 -18.17 -17.45 -13.66
C ILE A 306 -18.29 -17.05 -15.13
N LEU A 307 -17.46 -16.11 -15.54
CA LEU A 307 -17.63 -15.32 -16.75
C LEU A 307 -16.42 -15.46 -17.68
N PRO A 308 -16.59 -15.49 -19.02
CA PRO A 308 -15.49 -15.22 -19.92
C PRO A 308 -15.17 -13.71 -19.97
N SER A 309 -13.95 -13.36 -20.35
CA SER A 309 -13.61 -11.99 -20.74
C SER A 309 -14.37 -11.59 -22.02
N SER A 310 -14.82 -10.34 -22.07
CA SER A 310 -15.40 -9.71 -23.25
C SER A 310 -14.33 -9.11 -24.17
N ALA A 311 -13.07 -9.02 -23.71
CA ALA A 311 -11.97 -8.50 -24.51
C ALA A 311 -11.65 -9.47 -25.66
N THR A 312 -11.62 -8.97 -26.89
CA THR A 312 -11.33 -9.77 -28.09
C THR A 312 -9.82 -9.92 -28.34
N TYR A 313 -9.02 -10.04 -27.28
CA TYR A 313 -7.56 -10.14 -27.35
C TYR A 313 -7.13 -11.57 -27.69
N ARG A 314 -6.23 -11.72 -28.67
CA ARG A 314 -5.69 -12.99 -29.13
C ARG A 314 -4.20 -13.07 -28.88
#